data_AF-A0A352JSG2-F1
#
_entry.id   AF-A0A352JSG2-F1
#
_cell.length_a   1.000
_cell.length_b   1.000
_cell.length_c   1.000
_cell.angle_alpha   90.00
_cell.angle_beta   90.00
_cell.angle_gamma   90.00
#
_symmetry.space_group_name_H-M   'P 1'
#
loop_
_entity.id
_entity.type
_entity.pdbx_description
1 polymer ?
#
loop_
_entity_poly.entity_id
_entity_poly.type
_entity_poly.pdbx_seq_one_letter_code
_entity_poly.pdbx_strand_id
1 'polypeptide(L)'
;IIAHPDEIRSAIPKYPGYPWTDWEATGFDGIEIWNHMSAWMELLKRINMLMLVFTPRRGLRGPTDRVLGKWDELSENSLVAAIGSADVHAHAFRKGPIKVTIFPYKVQFRSIRTHLLLTSPLSSEISEAKTQIYDAIRNCHAFVSNFKWGDARTFRFYAQCDDKIFQMGEKVIFEDGLMIIMKAPSDAHVRIIRNGKLLRALTGCAFALPV
;
A
#
# COMPACT_ATOMS: atom_id res chain seq x y z
N ILE A 1 4.68 -12.86 1.38
CA ILE A 1 4.24 -11.52 1.86
C ILE A 1 3.76 -11.69 3.28
N ILE A 2 4.27 -10.89 4.23
CA ILE A 2 3.77 -10.83 5.60
C ILE A 2 2.44 -10.07 5.59
N ALA A 3 1.34 -10.73 5.94
CA ALA A 3 -0.01 -10.16 5.94
C ALA A 3 -0.34 -9.49 7.28
N HIS A 4 -1.01 -8.33 7.20
CA HIS A 4 -1.55 -7.52 8.31
C HIS A 4 -0.68 -7.56 9.59
N PRO A 5 0.62 -7.29 9.51
CA PRO A 5 1.54 -7.44 10.64
C PRO A 5 1.23 -6.48 11.79
N ASP A 6 0.64 -5.33 11.46
CA ASP A 6 0.41 -4.22 12.38
C ASP A 6 -0.98 -4.28 13.04
N GLU A 7 -1.74 -5.35 12.84
CA GLU A 7 -3.14 -5.37 13.25
C GLU A 7 -3.32 -5.29 14.78
N ILE A 8 -4.06 -4.27 15.24
CA ILE A 8 -4.49 -4.14 16.63
C ILE A 8 -6.01 -4.24 16.71
N ARG A 9 -6.56 -5.26 17.38
CA ARG A 9 -8.01 -5.35 17.61
C ARG A 9 -8.32 -5.41 19.10
N SER A 10 -9.00 -4.38 19.62
CA SER A 10 -9.41 -4.32 21.04
C SER A 10 -10.92 -4.21 21.24
N ALA A 11 -11.68 -3.86 20.20
CA ALA A 11 -13.10 -3.51 20.34
C ALA A 11 -14.07 -4.70 20.40
N ILE A 12 -13.74 -5.82 19.77
CA ILE A 12 -14.60 -7.01 19.68
C ILE A 12 -13.79 -8.26 20.07
N PRO A 13 -13.83 -8.70 21.34
CA PRO A 13 -13.02 -9.83 21.82
C PRO A 13 -13.22 -11.15 21.07
N LYS A 14 -14.38 -11.33 20.43
CA LYS A 14 -14.69 -12.51 19.59
C LYS A 14 -13.82 -12.60 18.32
N TYR A 15 -13.25 -11.48 17.87
CA TYR A 15 -12.44 -11.42 16.66
C TYR A 15 -11.08 -10.76 16.98
N PRO A 16 -10.16 -11.50 17.64
CA PRO A 16 -8.83 -10.98 17.95
C PRO A 16 -8.07 -10.67 16.65
N GLY A 17 -7.04 -9.81 16.78
CA GLY A 17 -6.09 -9.57 15.71
C GLY A 17 -5.07 -10.70 15.64
N TYR A 18 -4.52 -10.94 14.46
CA TYR A 18 -3.42 -11.90 14.26
C TYR A 18 -2.21 -11.18 13.68
N PRO A 19 -1.55 -10.30 14.46
CA PRO A 19 -0.35 -9.62 14.00
C PRO A 19 0.78 -10.61 13.78
N TRP A 20 1.64 -10.30 12.83
CA TRP A 20 2.88 -11.03 12.62
C TRP A 20 3.84 -10.74 13.78
N THR A 21 4.45 -11.78 14.33
CA THR A 21 5.33 -11.67 15.50
C THR A 21 6.75 -12.17 15.26
N ASP A 22 6.96 -12.98 14.22
CA ASP A 22 8.26 -13.60 13.91
C ASP A 22 9.07 -12.74 12.92
N TRP A 23 9.64 -11.64 13.41
CA TRP A 23 10.39 -10.71 12.57
C TRP A 23 11.76 -11.23 12.07
N GLU A 24 12.21 -12.36 12.61
CA GLU A 24 13.43 -13.06 12.17
C GLU A 24 13.16 -14.05 11.03
N ALA A 25 11.89 -14.22 10.64
CA ALA A 25 11.54 -15.06 9.51
C ALA A 25 12.27 -14.62 8.23
N THR A 26 12.58 -15.57 7.37
CA THR A 26 13.25 -15.32 6.09
C THR A 26 12.40 -15.87 4.94
N GLY A 27 12.73 -15.50 3.70
CA GLY A 27 12.04 -16.03 2.51
C GLY A 27 10.71 -15.34 2.19
N PHE A 28 10.56 -14.06 2.54
CA PHE A 28 9.43 -13.24 2.12
C PHE A 28 9.88 -12.07 1.25
N ASP A 29 9.07 -11.74 0.25
CA ASP A 29 9.37 -10.67 -0.73
C ASP A 29 8.63 -9.35 -0.43
N GLY A 30 7.79 -9.32 0.59
CA GLY A 30 6.96 -8.14 0.85
C GLY A 30 6.24 -8.16 2.19
N ILE A 31 5.79 -6.98 2.59
CA ILE A 31 5.07 -6.72 3.83
C ILE A 31 3.82 -5.90 3.51
N GLU A 32 2.70 -6.27 4.12
CA GLU A 32 1.50 -5.45 4.03
C GLU A 32 1.63 -4.22 4.92
N ILE A 33 1.82 -3.05 4.30
CA ILE A 33 1.89 -1.76 5.00
C ILE A 33 0.51 -1.11 5.14
N TRP A 34 -0.50 -1.57 4.38
CA TRP A 34 -1.83 -0.97 4.44
C TRP A 34 -2.94 -1.98 4.19
N ASN A 35 -3.58 -2.41 5.28
CA ASN A 35 -4.75 -3.28 5.24
C ASN A 35 -6.02 -2.47 5.53
N HIS A 36 -6.99 -2.47 4.61
CA HIS A 36 -8.24 -1.72 4.78
C HIS A 36 -9.10 -2.26 5.93
N MET A 37 -9.20 -3.58 6.07
CA MET A 37 -10.02 -4.22 7.09
C MET A 37 -9.45 -3.98 8.49
N SER A 38 -8.14 -4.20 8.68
CA SER A 38 -7.48 -3.93 9.96
C SER A 38 -7.62 -2.46 10.36
N ALA A 39 -7.38 -1.54 9.42
CA ALA A 39 -7.56 -0.10 9.67
C ALA A 39 -9.02 0.25 10.03
N TRP A 40 -10.01 -0.42 9.45
CA TRP A 40 -11.41 -0.22 9.82
C TRP A 40 -11.74 -0.82 11.19
N MET A 41 -11.27 -2.04 11.48
CA MET A 41 -11.48 -2.75 12.74
C MET A 41 -10.85 -2.01 13.93
N GLU A 42 -9.70 -1.37 13.72
CA GLU A 42 -9.04 -0.50 14.70
C GLU A 42 -9.85 0.73 15.06
N LEU A 43 -10.56 1.31 14.08
CA LEU A 43 -11.40 2.49 14.28
C LEU A 43 -12.74 2.17 14.93
N LEU A 44 -13.16 0.90 14.95
CA LEU A 44 -14.41 0.49 15.55
C LEU A 44 -14.39 0.74 17.05
N LYS A 45 -15.40 1.48 17.50
CA LYS A 45 -15.82 1.61 18.89
C LYS A 45 -17.32 1.29 18.94
N ARG A 46 -17.82 0.83 20.09
CA ARG A 46 -19.25 0.51 20.24
C ARG A 46 -20.16 1.69 19.82
N ILE A 47 -19.73 2.92 20.09
CA ILE A 47 -20.46 4.16 19.80
C ILE A 47 -20.50 4.57 18.32
N ASN A 48 -19.52 4.16 17.50
CA ASN A 48 -19.41 4.60 16.10
C ASN A 48 -19.67 3.46 15.08
N MET A 49 -19.95 2.25 15.58
CA MET A 49 -20.14 1.04 14.78
C MET A 49 -21.17 1.23 13.67
N LEU A 50 -22.34 1.78 13.97
CA LEU A 50 -23.39 1.97 12.97
C LEU A 50 -22.93 2.93 11.86
N MET A 51 -22.28 4.04 12.22
CA MET A 51 -21.79 5.02 11.27
C MET A 51 -20.66 4.47 10.38
N LEU A 52 -19.75 3.68 10.95
CA LEU A 52 -18.65 3.04 10.23
C LEU A 52 -19.11 1.92 9.30
N VAL A 53 -20.20 1.22 9.63
CA VAL A 53 -20.86 0.25 8.73
C VAL A 53 -21.42 0.96 7.49
N PHE A 54 -22.06 2.12 7.66
CA PHE A 54 -22.61 2.89 6.54
C PHE A 54 -21.55 3.72 5.78
N THR A 55 -20.41 4.03 6.41
CA THR A 55 -19.32 4.83 5.79
C THR A 55 -17.93 4.20 5.98
N PRO A 56 -17.70 2.95 5.51
CA PRO A 56 -16.50 2.16 5.86
C PRO A 56 -15.18 2.76 5.37
N ARG A 57 -15.23 3.77 4.50
CA ARG A 57 -14.04 4.42 3.93
C ARG A 57 -13.73 5.79 4.54
N ARG A 58 -14.52 6.28 5.51
CA ARG A 58 -14.45 7.68 5.98
C ARG A 58 -13.34 7.92 7.03
N GLY A 59 -12.76 6.86 7.58
CA GLY A 59 -11.73 6.94 8.62
C GLY A 59 -10.30 6.57 8.19
N LEU A 60 -10.07 6.15 6.95
CA LEU A 60 -8.72 5.79 6.48
C LEU A 60 -7.82 7.03 6.48
N ARG A 61 -6.63 6.92 7.08
CA ARG A 61 -5.63 8.01 7.16
C ARG A 61 -4.30 7.70 6.47
N GLY A 62 -4.06 6.43 6.12
CA GLY A 62 -2.81 5.92 5.55
C GLY A 62 -2.31 4.71 6.34
N PRO A 63 -1.16 4.14 5.95
CA PRO A 63 -0.37 3.25 6.82
C PRO A 63 -0.05 3.90 8.17
N THR A 64 0.16 3.09 9.21
CA THR A 64 0.60 3.57 10.52
C THR A 64 2.12 3.81 10.52
N ASP A 65 2.60 4.72 11.39
CA ASP A 65 4.04 4.95 11.53
C ASP A 65 4.79 3.69 12.02
N ARG A 66 4.12 2.79 12.75
CA ARG A 66 4.71 1.54 13.24
C ARG A 66 5.03 0.57 12.10
N VAL A 67 4.08 0.32 11.19
CA VAL A 67 4.33 -0.59 10.06
C VAL A 67 5.28 0.02 9.03
N LEU A 68 5.23 1.34 8.84
CA LEU A 68 6.19 2.05 8.00
C LEU A 68 7.60 1.99 8.58
N GLY A 69 7.77 2.20 9.90
CA GLY A 69 9.07 2.08 10.55
C GLY A 69 9.63 0.66 10.48
N LYS A 70 8.79 -0.36 10.61
CA LYS A 70 9.22 -1.76 10.40
C LYS A 70 9.57 -2.04 8.94
N TRP A 71 8.85 -1.46 7.98
CA TRP A 71 9.19 -1.58 6.57
C TRP A 71 10.51 -0.90 6.23
N ASP A 72 10.79 0.28 6.81
CA ASP A 72 12.09 0.96 6.69
C ASP A 72 13.22 0.05 7.20
N GLU A 73 13.09 -0.51 8.41
CA GLU A 73 14.07 -1.44 9.01
C GLU A 73 14.35 -2.66 8.14
N LEU A 74 13.30 -3.31 7.62
CA LEU A 74 13.44 -4.47 6.74
C LEU A 74 14.10 -4.12 5.40
N SER A 75 13.83 -2.92 4.89
CA SER A 75 14.30 -2.45 3.60
C SER A 75 15.77 -2.00 3.60
N GLU A 76 16.38 -1.79 4.78
CA GLU A 76 17.80 -1.44 4.88
C GLU A 76 18.72 -2.56 4.37
N ASN A 77 18.33 -3.83 4.57
CA ASN A 77 19.18 -4.99 4.28
C ASN A 77 18.60 -5.92 3.21
N SER A 78 17.37 -5.69 2.74
CA SER A 78 16.69 -6.57 1.79
C SER A 78 15.67 -5.83 0.94
N LEU A 79 15.37 -6.36 -0.25
CA LEU A 79 14.24 -5.87 -1.05
C LEU A 79 12.95 -6.45 -0.47
N VAL A 80 12.13 -5.59 0.14
CA VAL A 80 10.83 -5.96 0.70
C VAL A 80 9.78 -5.02 0.13
N ALA A 81 8.87 -5.54 -0.69
CA ALA A 81 7.84 -4.74 -1.32
C ALA A 81 6.80 -4.27 -0.29
N ALA A 82 6.43 -2.99 -0.37
CA ALA A 82 5.26 -2.45 0.30
C ALA A 82 3.98 -2.87 -0.43
N ILE A 83 3.12 -3.61 0.25
CA ILE A 83 1.84 -4.09 -0.28
C ILE A 83 0.68 -3.45 0.47
N GLY A 84 -0.37 -3.11 -0.27
CA GLY A 84 -1.65 -2.69 0.29
C GLY A 84 -2.78 -3.60 -0.19
N SER A 85 -3.69 -3.97 0.71
CA SER A 85 -4.84 -4.82 0.40
C SER A 85 -6.15 -4.29 0.99
N ALA A 86 -7.25 -4.75 0.39
CA ALA A 86 -8.60 -4.42 0.83
C ALA A 86 -9.17 -5.44 1.84
N ASP A 87 -8.57 -6.63 1.93
CA ASP A 87 -8.96 -7.72 2.84
C ASP A 87 -10.48 -7.93 2.98
N VAL A 88 -11.14 -8.09 1.83
CA VAL A 88 -12.59 -7.90 1.72
C VAL A 88 -13.38 -9.10 2.24
N HIS A 89 -14.13 -8.87 3.32
CA HIS A 89 -15.07 -9.83 3.88
C HIS A 89 -16.51 -9.30 3.78
N ALA A 90 -17.14 -9.48 2.63
CA ALA A 90 -18.53 -9.04 2.44
C ALA A 90 -19.47 -9.87 3.32
N HIS A 91 -20.19 -9.20 4.22
CA HIS A 91 -21.13 -9.85 5.12
C HIS A 91 -22.56 -9.43 4.81
N ALA A 92 -23.35 -10.38 4.31
CA ALA A 92 -24.78 -10.18 4.12
C ALA A 92 -25.50 -10.28 5.47
N PHE A 93 -26.14 -9.19 5.88
CA PHE A 93 -27.00 -9.13 7.05
C PHE A 93 -28.46 -9.09 6.61
N ARG A 94 -29.30 -9.93 7.21
CA ARG A 94 -30.74 -9.97 6.97
C ARG A 94 -31.47 -9.99 8.30
N LYS A 95 -32.38 -9.03 8.51
CA LYS A 95 -33.32 -9.01 9.64
C LYS A 95 -34.70 -8.59 9.13
N GLY A 96 -35.60 -9.56 8.99
CA GLY A 96 -36.92 -9.35 8.39
C GLY A 96 -36.83 -8.85 6.93
N PRO A 97 -37.55 -7.78 6.54
CA PRO A 97 -37.50 -7.22 5.18
C PRO A 97 -36.20 -6.46 4.87
N ILE A 98 -35.39 -6.16 5.90
CA ILE A 98 -34.14 -5.41 5.74
C ILE A 98 -33.02 -6.35 5.29
N LYS A 99 -32.44 -6.06 4.13
CA LYS A 99 -31.24 -6.71 3.60
C LYS A 99 -30.14 -5.65 3.41
N VAL A 100 -29.04 -5.79 4.14
CA VAL A 100 -27.87 -4.90 4.05
C VAL A 100 -26.62 -5.74 3.88
N THR A 101 -25.75 -5.37 2.93
CA THR A 101 -24.42 -5.97 2.81
C THR A 101 -23.41 -5.03 3.44
N ILE A 102 -22.78 -5.48 4.52
CA ILE A 102 -21.62 -4.83 5.13
C ILE A 102 -20.41 -5.18 4.27
N PHE A 103 -19.56 -4.20 3.96
CA PHE A 103 -18.40 -4.34 3.07
C PHE A 103 -18.70 -4.93 1.68
N PRO A 104 -19.63 -4.34 0.91
CA PRO A 104 -19.91 -4.85 -0.43
C PRO A 104 -18.66 -4.74 -1.33
N TYR A 105 -18.33 -5.81 -2.05
CA TYR A 105 -17.14 -5.90 -2.91
C TYR A 105 -16.99 -4.70 -3.87
N LYS A 106 -18.09 -4.24 -4.47
CA LYS A 106 -18.10 -3.08 -5.39
C LYS A 106 -17.56 -1.79 -4.76
N VAL A 107 -17.70 -1.64 -3.44
CA VAL A 107 -17.18 -0.49 -2.67
C VAL A 107 -15.73 -0.75 -2.25
N GLN A 108 -15.43 -1.96 -1.82
CA GLN A 108 -14.11 -2.31 -1.27
C GLN A 108 -13.01 -2.39 -2.34
N PHE A 109 -13.31 -2.88 -3.55
CA PHE A 109 -12.36 -2.83 -4.68
C PHE A 109 -12.09 -1.40 -5.21
N ARG A 110 -12.80 -0.40 -4.67
CA ARG A 110 -12.55 1.03 -4.90
C ARG A 110 -11.85 1.68 -3.68
N SER A 111 -11.02 0.92 -2.98
CA SER A 111 -10.21 1.37 -1.84
C SER A 111 -8.71 1.21 -2.12
N ILE A 112 -7.97 0.57 -1.22
CA ILE A 112 -6.53 0.34 -1.32
C ILE A 112 -6.23 -0.57 -2.52
N ARG A 113 -5.21 -0.18 -3.30
CA ARG A 113 -4.71 -0.93 -4.46
C ARG A 113 -3.19 -0.93 -4.45
N THR A 114 -2.62 -2.09 -4.69
CA THR A 114 -1.22 -2.23 -5.09
C THR A 114 -1.16 -2.15 -6.62
N HIS A 115 -0.31 -1.27 -7.13
CA HIS A 115 -0.01 -1.14 -8.56
C HIS A 115 1.34 -1.79 -8.81
N LEU A 116 1.42 -2.61 -9.86
CA LEU A 116 2.66 -3.27 -10.29
C LEU A 116 3.19 -2.57 -11.54
N LEU A 117 4.50 -2.30 -11.55
CA LEU A 117 5.20 -1.74 -12.70
C LEU A 117 5.75 -2.90 -13.53
N LEU A 118 5.01 -3.25 -14.60
CA LEU A 118 5.40 -4.31 -15.51
C LEU A 118 6.17 -3.74 -16.71
N THR A 119 7.14 -4.49 -17.21
CA THR A 119 7.92 -4.14 -18.41
C THR A 119 7.15 -4.36 -19.71
N SER A 120 6.12 -5.22 -19.67
CA SER A 120 5.19 -5.52 -20.75
C SER A 120 3.76 -5.60 -20.21
N PRO A 121 2.73 -5.52 -21.08
CA PRO A 121 1.36 -5.81 -20.66
C PRO A 121 1.25 -7.17 -19.97
N LEU A 122 0.34 -7.27 -18.99
CA LEU A 122 0.08 -8.55 -18.32
C LEU A 122 -0.37 -9.59 -19.35
N SER A 123 0.29 -10.74 -19.36
CA SER A 123 0.00 -11.83 -20.30
C SER A 123 -1.41 -12.40 -20.06
N SER A 124 -2.04 -12.89 -21.13
CA SER A 124 -3.26 -13.70 -21.03
C SER A 124 -2.96 -15.13 -20.55
N GLU A 125 -1.71 -15.57 -20.68
CA GLU A 125 -1.27 -16.89 -20.23
C GLU A 125 -0.97 -16.88 -18.72
N ILE A 126 -1.69 -17.71 -17.97
CA ILE A 126 -1.64 -17.71 -16.50
C ILE A 126 -0.22 -17.91 -15.96
N SER A 127 0.56 -18.81 -16.57
CA SER A 127 1.92 -19.10 -16.13
C SER A 127 2.83 -17.87 -16.25
N GLU A 128 2.76 -17.17 -17.39
CA GLU A 128 3.55 -15.98 -17.64
C GLU A 128 3.08 -14.80 -16.80
N ALA A 129 1.76 -14.58 -16.70
CA ALA A 129 1.16 -13.53 -15.87
C ALA A 129 1.56 -13.67 -14.39
N LYS A 130 1.61 -14.93 -13.90
CA LYS A 130 2.06 -15.23 -12.53
C LYS A 130 3.52 -14.85 -12.32
N THR A 131 4.39 -15.18 -13.28
CA THR A 131 5.80 -14.78 -13.25
C THR A 131 5.95 -13.26 -13.26
N GLN A 132 5.25 -12.56 -14.16
CA GLN A 132 5.25 -11.09 -14.21
C GLN A 132 4.85 -10.45 -12.88
N ILE A 133 3.80 -10.96 -12.23
CA ILE A 133 3.34 -10.45 -10.93
C ILE A 133 4.36 -10.73 -9.83
N TYR A 134 4.89 -11.94 -9.76
CA TYR A 134 5.84 -12.33 -8.71
C TYR A 134 7.16 -11.60 -8.84
N ASP A 135 7.66 -11.42 -10.06
CA ASP A 135 8.89 -10.69 -10.31
C ASP A 135 8.72 -9.20 -10.01
N ALA A 136 7.58 -8.60 -10.33
CA ALA A 136 7.31 -7.22 -9.96
C ALA A 136 7.30 -7.04 -8.42
N ILE A 137 6.72 -7.98 -7.68
CA ILE A 137 6.72 -7.93 -6.21
C ILE A 137 8.13 -8.17 -5.66
N ARG A 138 8.84 -9.22 -6.12
CA ARG A 138 10.20 -9.55 -5.65
C ARG A 138 11.19 -8.42 -5.87
N ASN A 139 11.06 -7.71 -6.97
CA ASN A 139 11.94 -6.59 -7.30
C ASN A 139 11.44 -5.25 -6.73
N CYS A 140 10.38 -5.24 -5.91
CA CYS A 140 9.79 -4.01 -5.35
C CYS A 140 9.31 -3.00 -6.41
N HIS A 141 8.95 -3.48 -7.60
CA HIS A 141 8.36 -2.70 -8.69
C HIS A 141 6.87 -2.46 -8.43
N ALA A 142 6.55 -1.87 -7.28
CA ALA A 142 5.18 -1.69 -6.83
C ALA A 142 4.99 -0.42 -6.00
N PHE A 143 3.77 0.10 -6.01
CA PHE A 143 3.35 1.18 -5.11
C PHE A 143 1.89 1.01 -4.67
N VAL A 144 1.55 1.62 -3.54
CA VAL A 144 0.20 1.54 -2.95
C VAL A 144 -0.53 2.86 -3.12
N SER A 145 -1.83 2.78 -3.40
CA SER A 145 -2.70 3.95 -3.46
C SER A 145 -4.07 3.65 -2.86
N ASN A 146 -4.83 4.70 -2.54
CA ASN A 146 -6.23 4.57 -2.19
C ASN A 146 -7.09 5.19 -3.30
N PHE A 147 -7.78 4.35 -4.06
CA PHE A 147 -8.60 4.77 -5.20
C PHE A 147 -9.74 5.70 -4.81
N LYS A 148 -10.13 5.74 -3.53
CA LYS A 148 -11.10 6.73 -3.04
C LYS A 148 -10.57 8.17 -3.17
N TRP A 149 -9.27 8.39 -3.05
CA TRP A 149 -8.65 9.72 -3.07
C TRP A 149 -8.26 10.16 -4.47
N GLY A 150 -8.19 9.23 -5.42
CA GLY A 150 -7.85 9.52 -6.80
C GLY A 150 -7.35 8.27 -7.51
N ASP A 151 -7.35 8.33 -8.83
CA ASP A 151 -6.76 7.27 -9.65
C ASP A 151 -5.26 7.50 -9.81
N ALA A 152 -4.44 6.59 -9.28
CA ALA A 152 -2.99 6.71 -9.25
C ALA A 152 -2.27 6.03 -10.43
N ARG A 153 -2.99 5.53 -11.46
CA ARG A 153 -2.37 4.76 -12.58
C ARG A 153 -1.25 5.51 -13.33
N THR A 154 -1.30 6.84 -13.35
CA THR A 154 -0.29 7.69 -14.00
C THR A 154 0.82 8.16 -13.06
N PHE A 155 0.79 7.76 -11.78
CA PHE A 155 1.87 8.07 -10.83
C PHE A 155 3.18 7.43 -11.28
N ARG A 156 4.28 8.17 -11.19
CA ARG A 156 5.64 7.70 -11.48
C ARG A 156 6.59 8.22 -10.40
N PHE A 157 7.49 7.35 -9.96
CA PHE A 157 8.57 7.67 -9.06
C PHE A 157 9.78 6.82 -9.46
N TYR A 158 10.85 7.45 -9.92
CA TYR A 158 12.03 6.76 -10.45
C TYR A 158 13.26 7.66 -10.30
N ALA A 159 14.45 7.08 -10.38
CA ALA A 159 15.69 7.84 -10.47
C ALA A 159 16.15 7.90 -11.93
N GLN A 160 16.84 8.99 -12.29
CA GLN A 160 17.39 9.19 -13.62
C GLN A 160 18.79 9.80 -13.52
N CYS A 161 19.73 9.28 -14.30
CA CYS A 161 21.04 9.86 -14.53
C CYS A 161 21.33 9.79 -16.02
N ASP A 162 21.55 10.94 -16.66
CA ASP A 162 21.58 11.08 -18.11
C ASP A 162 20.34 10.41 -18.78
N ASP A 163 20.57 9.47 -19.70
CA ASP A 163 19.54 8.72 -20.41
C ASP A 163 19.10 7.43 -19.69
N LYS A 164 19.70 7.11 -18.53
CA LYS A 164 19.38 5.89 -17.76
C LYS A 164 18.27 6.16 -16.75
N ILE A 165 17.26 5.30 -16.76
CA ILE A 165 16.14 5.32 -15.81
C ILE A 165 16.24 4.09 -14.89
N PHE A 166 16.13 4.33 -13.59
CA PHE A 166 16.12 3.30 -12.55
C PHE A 166 14.76 3.30 -11.86
N GLN A 167 14.02 2.20 -11.95
CA GLN A 167 12.67 2.12 -11.39
C GLN A 167 12.67 1.94 -9.87
N MET A 168 11.49 2.10 -9.25
CA MET A 168 11.27 1.75 -7.85
C MET A 168 11.76 0.33 -7.57
N GLY A 169 12.56 0.15 -6.51
CA GLY A 169 13.10 -1.16 -6.13
C GLY A 169 14.49 -1.46 -6.70
N GLU A 170 14.96 -0.71 -7.69
CA GLU A 170 16.31 -0.85 -8.21
C GLU A 170 17.36 -0.21 -7.28
N LYS A 171 18.58 -0.77 -7.32
CA LYS A 171 19.75 -0.22 -6.64
C LYS A 171 20.62 0.52 -7.64
N VAL A 172 20.98 1.75 -7.31
CA VAL A 172 21.82 2.62 -8.16
C VAL A 172 23.04 3.07 -7.37
N ILE A 173 24.20 3.10 -8.03
CA ILE A 173 25.41 3.72 -7.47
C ILE A 173 25.21 5.23 -7.58
N PHE A 174 25.50 5.95 -6.50
CA PHE A 174 25.41 7.40 -6.52
C PHE A 174 26.43 7.97 -7.51
N GLU A 175 25.94 8.74 -8.48
CA GLU A 175 26.72 9.45 -9.49
C GLU A 175 26.27 10.91 -9.51
N ASP A 176 27.18 11.82 -9.83
CA ASP A 176 26.84 13.24 -9.98
C ASP A 176 25.80 13.40 -11.08
N GLY A 177 24.73 14.15 -10.80
CA GLY A 177 23.60 14.33 -11.72
C GLY A 177 22.46 13.34 -11.55
N LEU A 178 22.52 12.41 -10.58
CA LEU A 178 21.40 11.54 -10.23
C LEU A 178 20.22 12.36 -9.67
N MET A 179 19.07 12.23 -10.32
CA MET A 179 17.83 12.94 -9.98
C MET A 179 16.71 11.97 -9.64
N ILE A 180 15.96 12.23 -8.58
CA ILE A 180 14.66 11.62 -8.31
C ILE A 180 13.60 12.37 -9.10
N ILE A 181 12.88 11.64 -9.95
CA ILE A 181 11.75 12.14 -10.71
C ILE A 181 10.46 11.61 -10.10
N MET A 182 9.53 12.52 -9.83
CA MET A 182 8.19 12.18 -9.38
C MET A 182 7.15 12.86 -10.26
N LYS A 183 6.14 12.11 -10.70
CA LYS A 183 4.96 12.62 -11.40
C LYS A 183 3.70 12.07 -10.74
N ALA A 184 2.80 12.94 -10.33
CA ALA A 184 1.50 12.61 -9.76
C ALA A 184 0.37 12.87 -10.78
N PRO A 185 -0.77 12.18 -10.68
CA PRO A 185 -1.92 12.40 -11.57
C PRO A 185 -2.54 13.80 -11.48
N SER A 186 -2.35 14.48 -10.35
CA SER A 186 -2.83 15.83 -10.07
C SER A 186 -1.91 16.50 -9.07
N ASP A 187 -2.13 17.79 -8.80
CA ASP A 187 -1.43 18.47 -7.72
C ASP A 187 -1.67 17.74 -6.39
N ALA A 188 -0.57 17.56 -5.64
CA ALA A 188 -0.56 16.86 -4.38
C ALA A 188 0.39 17.54 -3.40
N HIS A 189 0.17 17.31 -2.11
CA HIS A 189 1.19 17.53 -1.10
C HIS A 189 2.10 16.31 -1.05
N VAL A 190 3.38 16.53 -1.30
CA VAL A 190 4.37 15.47 -1.51
C VAL A 190 5.36 15.50 -0.36
N ARG A 191 5.64 14.34 0.21
CA ARG A 191 6.62 14.15 1.27
C ARG A 191 7.63 13.11 0.81
N ILE A 192 8.90 13.48 0.77
CA ILE A 192 10.00 12.57 0.47
C ILE A 192 10.63 12.18 1.79
N ILE A 193 10.69 10.88 2.03
CA ILE A 193 11.12 10.30 3.29
C ILE A 193 12.31 9.38 2.99
N ARG A 194 13.32 9.43 3.86
CA ARG A 194 14.46 8.53 3.85
C ARG A 194 14.65 7.99 5.26
N ASN A 195 14.56 6.68 5.42
CA ASN A 195 14.73 5.96 6.69
C ASN A 195 13.90 6.62 7.81
N GLY A 196 12.59 6.76 7.59
CA GLY A 196 11.65 7.40 8.52
C GLY A 196 11.74 8.92 8.66
N LYS A 197 12.72 9.59 8.05
CA LYS A 197 12.92 11.04 8.19
C LYS A 197 12.45 11.81 6.96
N LEU A 198 11.68 12.89 7.19
CA LEU A 198 11.26 13.82 6.14
C LEU A 198 12.47 14.58 5.59
N LEU A 199 12.76 14.43 4.31
CA LEU A 199 13.82 15.17 3.61
C LEU A 199 13.30 16.44 2.94
N ARG A 200 12.14 16.33 2.30
CA ARG A 200 11.51 17.41 1.52
C ARG A 200 9.99 17.34 1.62
N ALA A 201 9.36 18.51 1.63
CA ALA A 201 7.92 18.68 1.46
C ALA A 201 7.67 19.65 0.32
N LEU A 202 6.80 19.27 -0.62
CA LEU A 202 6.55 20.00 -1.86
C LEU A 202 5.04 20.02 -2.15
N THR A 203 4.59 20.95 -3.00
CA THR A 203 3.21 20.98 -3.50
C THR A 203 3.23 21.15 -5.01
N GLY A 204 2.47 20.31 -5.72
CA GLY A 204 2.44 20.24 -7.18
C GLY A 204 2.32 18.81 -7.70
N CYS A 205 2.41 18.63 -9.01
CA CYS A 205 2.20 17.34 -9.67
C CYS A 205 3.44 16.75 -10.36
N ALA A 206 4.55 17.48 -10.48
CA ALA A 206 5.77 16.98 -11.09
C ALA A 206 7.02 17.64 -10.50
N PHE A 207 8.04 16.84 -10.19
CA PHE A 207 9.30 17.31 -9.61
C PHE A 207 10.49 16.50 -10.15
N ALA A 208 11.62 17.17 -10.26
CA ALA A 208 12.94 16.58 -10.41
C ALA A 208 13.82 17.12 -9.29
N LEU A 209 14.40 16.23 -8.48
CA LEU A 209 15.14 16.61 -7.28
C LEU A 209 16.48 15.90 -7.25
N PRO A 210 17.59 16.59 -6.92
CA PRO A 210 18.85 15.92 -6.69
C PRO A 210 18.74 14.97 -5.50
N VAL A 211 19.40 13.81 -5.60
CA VAL A 211 19.49 12.80 -4.52
C VAL A 211 20.33 13.30 -3.35
#